data_AF-A0A8J9Z140-F1
#
_entry.id   AF-A0A8J9Z140-F1
#
_cell.length_a   1.000
_cell.length_b   1.000
_cell.length_c   1.000
_cell.angle_alpha   90.00
_cell.angle_beta   90.00
_cell.angle_gamma   90.00
#
_symmetry.space_group_name_H-M   'P 1'
#
loop_
_entity.id
_entity.type
_entity.pdbx_description
1 polymer ?
#
loop_
_entity_poly.entity_id
_entity_poly.type
_entity_poly.pdbx_seq_one_letter_code
_entity_poly.pdbx_strand_id
1 'polypeptide(L)'
;MPKVRSVDKPPDGGWGWVVVISTFFVNMLVIGNMKSFGVFYTEFREVFRESAGVTSFISSILGAAVLMFSAIAGALSNLTSCRTVIIAGGVISAVGLVVSFFAQTMIHLFFSVGILTGFGFSLMYSPSLAMIGRYFDRRHATANGIGVGGTGIGIFVFPLLYRFLIDEFGWRGALLVAAGIPLNGCVCGALMRPIHLKEDRKEKKSNIQPRGIHSTETEPKKKLLHFCEKIMEAFDVTLLKHRPFLLYCVSLFGTSLGSSMIFVHLVAHAQNIGVEKTPAAFLLSVLGISEAVSRPLHGWLSDRIHISKVYYYMIGNTGLAILNIAIPFGRTYTDLVACMVFYGLFSASFNALIAVMVRIYSSASRISSGLGWALVFEGTGYLLGPPVAGWLYDVTGNYDMSFYAAGIFVFLSVVVLFLIPCSTTRRSLSLGSGSSESNKDGIETVAFRDLGQDGRKTSTTYPGQSNPGFQA
;
A
#
# COMPACT_ATOMS: atom_id res chain seq x y z
N MET A 1 -24.83 -15.77 -24.88
CA MET A 1 -23.55 -15.44 -24.20
C MET A 1 -22.63 -14.73 -25.19
N PRO A 2 -22.15 -13.50 -24.91
CA PRO A 2 -21.18 -12.85 -25.79
C PRO A 2 -19.86 -13.66 -25.76
N LYS A 3 -19.31 -14.00 -26.94
CA LYS A 3 -18.00 -14.66 -27.07
C LYS A 3 -16.94 -13.83 -26.35
N VAL A 4 -16.46 -14.31 -25.21
CA VAL A 4 -15.36 -13.67 -24.47
C VAL A 4 -14.08 -13.87 -25.28
N ARG A 5 -13.54 -12.78 -25.84
CA ARG A 5 -12.26 -12.81 -26.58
C ARG A 5 -11.14 -13.23 -25.62
N SER A 6 -10.53 -14.37 -25.87
CA SER A 6 -9.24 -14.73 -25.26
C SER A 6 -8.13 -13.96 -25.96
N VAL A 7 -7.29 -13.29 -25.18
CA VAL A 7 -6.17 -12.50 -25.70
C VAL A 7 -4.85 -13.21 -25.38
N ASP A 8 -3.94 -13.23 -26.34
CA ASP A 8 -2.64 -13.91 -26.20
C ASP A 8 -1.65 -13.17 -25.29
N LYS A 9 -1.76 -11.83 -25.22
CA LYS A 9 -0.91 -10.95 -24.41
C LYS A 9 -1.74 -9.79 -23.84
N PRO A 10 -1.27 -9.13 -22.76
CA PRO A 10 -1.90 -7.89 -22.28
C PRO A 10 -2.03 -6.87 -23.43
N PRO A 11 -3.20 -6.24 -23.61
CA PRO A 11 -3.48 -5.37 -24.75
C PRO A 11 -2.69 -4.05 -24.73
N ASP A 12 -2.12 -3.64 -23.58
CA ASP A 12 -1.31 -2.42 -23.42
C ASP A 12 -2.01 -1.14 -23.96
N GLY A 13 -3.34 -1.09 -23.92
CA GLY A 13 -4.15 0.02 -24.44
C GLY A 13 -5.65 -0.25 -24.53
N GLY A 14 -6.37 0.61 -25.29
CA GLY A 14 -7.81 0.51 -25.49
C GLY A 14 -8.61 0.62 -24.18
N TRP A 15 -9.45 -0.39 -23.91
CA TRP A 15 -10.24 -0.47 -22.68
C TRP A 15 -9.38 -0.51 -21.41
N GLY A 16 -8.08 -0.85 -21.52
CA GLY A 16 -7.15 -0.77 -20.39
C GLY A 16 -7.10 0.63 -19.76
N TRP A 17 -7.21 1.70 -20.55
CA TRP A 17 -7.25 3.07 -20.00
C TRP A 17 -8.54 3.38 -19.24
N VAL A 18 -9.68 2.78 -19.66
CA VAL A 18 -10.94 2.87 -18.91
C VAL A 18 -10.80 2.16 -17.56
N VAL A 19 -10.12 1.00 -17.53
CA VAL A 19 -9.80 0.30 -16.28
C VAL A 19 -8.89 1.14 -15.40
N VAL A 20 -7.86 1.80 -15.95
CA VAL A 20 -6.99 2.70 -15.18
C VAL A 20 -7.76 3.87 -14.56
N ILE A 21 -8.65 4.52 -15.31
CA ILE A 21 -9.53 5.58 -14.79
C ILE A 21 -10.47 5.03 -13.70
N SER A 22 -11.02 3.83 -13.91
CA SER A 22 -11.82 3.19 -12.88
C SER A 22 -11.02 2.88 -11.61
N THR A 23 -9.78 2.42 -11.74
CA THR A 23 -8.88 2.16 -10.60
C THR A 23 -8.48 3.47 -9.90
N PHE A 24 -8.34 4.57 -10.66
CA PHE A 24 -8.16 5.92 -10.12
C PHE A 24 -9.28 6.28 -9.15
N PHE A 25 -10.53 6.17 -9.60
CA PHE A 25 -11.68 6.47 -8.75
C PHE A 25 -11.80 5.49 -7.59
N VAL A 26 -11.54 4.19 -7.77
CA VAL A 26 -11.52 3.23 -6.65
C VAL A 26 -10.48 3.62 -5.59
N ASN A 27 -9.27 4.00 -5.99
CA ASN A 27 -8.23 4.43 -5.05
C ASN A 27 -8.58 5.73 -4.33
N MET A 28 -9.25 6.65 -5.04
CA MET A 28 -9.84 7.84 -4.42
C MET A 28 -10.85 7.43 -3.36
N LEU A 29 -11.88 6.67 -3.74
CA LEU A 29 -13.00 6.24 -2.89
C LEU A 29 -12.57 5.40 -1.68
N VAL A 30 -11.48 4.63 -1.78
CA VAL A 30 -11.01 3.75 -0.72
C VAL A 30 -9.94 4.42 0.14
N ILE A 31 -8.73 4.63 -0.40
CA ILE A 31 -7.59 5.09 0.40
C ILE A 31 -7.76 6.56 0.78
N GLY A 32 -8.31 7.37 -0.13
CA GLY A 32 -8.61 8.76 0.17
C GLY A 32 -9.64 8.90 1.28
N ASN A 33 -10.71 8.11 1.22
CA ASN A 33 -11.76 8.06 2.26
C ASN A 33 -11.19 7.57 3.60
N MET A 34 -10.47 6.44 3.59
CA MET A 34 -9.79 5.85 4.75
C MET A 34 -8.89 6.85 5.49
N LYS A 35 -8.01 7.57 4.78
CA LYS A 35 -7.10 8.57 5.38
C LYS A 35 -7.82 9.83 5.85
N SER A 36 -8.96 10.17 5.25
CA SER A 36 -9.74 11.37 5.58
C SER A 36 -10.66 11.19 6.78
N PHE A 37 -10.89 9.95 7.21
CA PHE A 37 -11.69 9.63 8.39
C PHE A 37 -11.14 10.23 9.70
N GLY A 38 -9.88 10.66 9.71
CA GLY A 38 -9.29 11.42 10.82
C GLY A 38 -10.04 12.71 11.16
N VAL A 39 -10.81 13.30 10.24
CA VAL A 39 -11.64 14.49 10.54
C VAL A 39 -12.75 14.20 11.56
N PHE A 40 -13.29 12.97 11.58
CA PHE A 40 -14.33 12.58 12.54
C PHE A 40 -13.78 12.34 13.95
N TYR A 41 -12.47 12.19 14.10
CA TYR A 41 -11.82 11.84 15.36
C TYR A 41 -12.15 12.83 16.48
N THR A 42 -12.05 14.13 16.20
CA THR A 42 -12.30 15.19 17.20
C THR A 42 -13.76 15.20 17.64
N GLU A 43 -14.68 14.98 16.70
CA GLU A 43 -16.13 14.93 16.97
C GLU A 43 -16.52 13.69 17.79
N PHE A 44 -15.97 12.52 17.46
CA PHE A 44 -16.22 11.30 18.25
C PHE A 44 -15.69 11.43 19.67
N ARG A 45 -14.54 12.07 19.85
CA ARG A 45 -13.99 12.33 21.18
C ARG A 45 -14.89 13.27 21.99
N GLU A 46 -15.40 14.33 21.38
CA GLU A 46 -16.32 15.28 22.02
C GLU A 46 -17.66 14.61 22.43
N VAL A 47 -18.23 13.78 21.55
CA VAL A 47 -19.55 13.16 21.75
C VAL A 47 -19.51 11.98 22.73
N PHE A 48 -18.57 11.05 22.54
CA PHE A 48 -18.49 9.84 23.36
C PHE A 48 -17.70 10.06 24.65
N ARG A 49 -16.94 11.16 24.76
CA ARG A 49 -16.11 11.51 25.93
C ARG A 49 -15.14 10.40 26.36
N GLU A 50 -14.71 9.61 25.39
CA GLU A 50 -13.72 8.55 25.56
C GLU A 50 -12.29 9.11 25.40
N SER A 51 -11.31 8.31 25.81
CA SER A 51 -9.90 8.67 25.69
C SER A 51 -9.46 8.85 24.23
N ALA A 52 -8.39 9.61 24.02
CA ALA A 52 -7.80 9.83 22.69
C ALA A 52 -7.33 8.51 22.06
N GLY A 53 -6.76 7.61 22.87
CA GLY A 53 -6.39 6.25 22.47
C GLY A 53 -7.59 5.44 21.99
N VAL A 54 -8.66 5.36 22.79
CA VAL A 54 -9.88 4.61 22.46
C VAL A 54 -10.54 5.13 21.18
N THR A 55 -10.67 6.45 21.05
CA THR A 55 -11.34 7.06 19.88
C THR A 55 -10.58 6.80 18.58
N SER A 56 -9.25 6.78 18.63
CA SER A 56 -8.41 6.58 17.45
C SER A 56 -8.46 5.15 16.89
N PHE A 57 -8.97 4.16 17.66
CA PHE A 57 -9.15 2.79 17.16
C PHE A 57 -10.10 2.71 15.97
N ILE A 58 -11.07 3.62 15.81
CA ILE A 58 -11.99 3.59 14.66
C ILE A 58 -11.22 3.65 13.34
N SER A 59 -10.41 4.69 13.15
CA SER A 59 -9.61 4.89 11.93
C SER A 59 -8.51 3.83 11.78
N SER A 60 -7.99 3.34 12.91
CA SER A 60 -6.93 2.32 12.92
C SER A 60 -7.43 0.95 12.49
N ILE A 61 -8.58 0.52 13.02
CA ILE A 61 -9.25 -0.71 12.63
C ILE A 61 -9.69 -0.61 11.17
N LEU A 62 -10.21 0.55 10.74
CA LEU A 62 -10.55 0.79 9.33
C LEU A 62 -9.33 0.56 8.42
N GLY A 63 -8.22 1.26 8.67
CA GLY A 63 -7.01 1.12 7.86
C GLY A 63 -6.40 -0.28 7.90
N ALA A 64 -6.36 -0.90 9.08
CA ALA A 64 -5.89 -2.27 9.24
C ALA A 64 -6.76 -3.27 8.48
N ALA A 65 -8.09 -3.15 8.56
CA ALA A 65 -9.01 -4.03 7.84
C ALA A 65 -8.83 -3.89 6.32
N VAL A 66 -8.67 -2.68 5.79
CA VAL A 66 -8.39 -2.47 4.36
C VAL A 66 -7.13 -3.24 3.93
N LEU A 67 -6.03 -3.10 4.66
CA LEU A 67 -4.74 -3.67 4.28
C LEU A 67 -4.65 -5.17 4.54
N MET A 68 -5.07 -5.64 5.71
CA MET A 68 -4.98 -7.06 6.09
C MET A 68 -5.90 -7.95 5.24
N PHE A 69 -7.12 -7.49 4.94
CA PHE A 69 -8.04 -8.26 4.09
C PHE A 69 -7.74 -8.14 2.59
N SER A 70 -6.80 -7.29 2.17
CA SER A 70 -6.47 -7.10 0.74
C SER A 70 -5.94 -8.36 0.05
N ALA A 71 -5.19 -9.22 0.76
CA ALA A 71 -4.72 -10.49 0.22
C ALA A 71 -5.89 -11.45 -0.06
N ILE A 72 -6.83 -11.53 0.88
CA ILE A 72 -8.05 -12.35 0.77
C ILE A 72 -8.95 -11.82 -0.37
N ALA A 73 -9.12 -10.49 -0.45
CA ALA A 73 -9.84 -9.84 -1.53
C ALA A 73 -9.24 -10.17 -2.91
N GLY A 74 -7.91 -10.16 -3.01
CA GLY A 74 -7.18 -10.55 -4.22
C GLY A 74 -7.47 -12.01 -4.61
N ALA A 75 -7.38 -12.95 -3.67
CA ALA A 75 -7.71 -14.36 -3.89
C ALA A 75 -9.16 -14.56 -4.34
N LEU A 76 -10.12 -13.89 -3.70
CA LEU A 76 -11.54 -13.96 -4.03
C LEU A 76 -11.83 -13.45 -5.46
N SER A 77 -11.11 -12.40 -5.89
CA SER A 77 -11.23 -11.83 -7.23
C SER A 77 -10.71 -12.74 -8.34
N ASN A 78 -9.70 -13.56 -8.02
CA ASN A 78 -9.16 -14.55 -8.96
C ASN A 78 -10.12 -15.72 -9.19
N LEU A 79 -10.94 -16.07 -8.20
CA LEU A 79 -11.91 -17.17 -8.31
C LEU A 79 -13.23 -16.79 -8.97
N THR A 80 -13.69 -15.57 -8.70
CA THR A 80 -15.00 -15.10 -9.13
C THR A 80 -14.84 -14.19 -10.35
N SER A 81 -14.78 -12.88 -10.11
CA SER A 81 -14.46 -11.85 -11.08
C SER A 81 -14.16 -10.57 -10.33
N CYS A 82 -13.11 -9.83 -10.73
CA CYS A 82 -12.80 -8.54 -10.13
C CYS A 82 -13.99 -7.57 -10.14
N ARG A 83 -14.82 -7.60 -11.20
CA ARG A 83 -16.05 -6.80 -11.30
C ARG A 83 -17.01 -7.05 -10.13
N THR A 84 -17.34 -8.32 -9.88
CA THR A 84 -18.31 -8.67 -8.84
C THR A 84 -17.80 -8.33 -7.46
N VAL A 85 -16.51 -8.59 -7.20
CA VAL A 85 -15.88 -8.32 -5.90
C VAL A 85 -15.86 -6.81 -5.59
N ILE A 86 -15.53 -5.97 -6.57
CA ILE A 86 -15.54 -4.51 -6.39
C ILE A 86 -16.98 -3.98 -6.13
N ILE A 87 -17.97 -4.45 -6.89
CA ILE A 87 -19.38 -4.06 -6.68
C ILE A 87 -19.86 -4.47 -5.28
N ALA A 88 -19.58 -5.72 -4.88
CA ALA A 88 -19.92 -6.20 -3.55
C ALA A 88 -19.23 -5.38 -2.45
N GLY A 89 -17.95 -5.04 -2.63
CA GLY A 89 -17.19 -4.19 -1.72
C GLY A 89 -17.79 -2.80 -1.55
N GLY A 90 -18.24 -2.17 -2.64
CA GLY A 90 -18.92 -0.87 -2.61
C GLY A 90 -20.25 -0.90 -1.84
N VAL A 91 -21.04 -1.96 -2.01
CA VAL A 91 -22.29 -2.14 -1.26
C VAL A 91 -22.01 -2.43 0.22
N ILE A 92 -21.08 -3.34 0.52
CA ILE A 92 -20.73 -3.72 1.91
C ILE A 92 -20.21 -2.51 2.68
N SER A 93 -19.33 -1.71 2.07
CA SER A 93 -18.79 -0.51 2.72
C SER A 93 -19.84 0.56 2.93
N ALA A 94 -20.75 0.77 1.98
CA ALA A 94 -21.89 1.66 2.17
C ALA A 94 -22.81 1.20 3.30
N VAL A 95 -23.12 -0.10 3.38
CA VAL A 95 -23.89 -0.67 4.49
C VAL A 95 -23.18 -0.44 5.82
N GLY A 96 -21.86 -0.61 5.89
CA GLY A 96 -21.08 -0.31 7.10
C GLY A 96 -21.24 1.13 7.58
N LEU A 97 -21.18 2.09 6.65
CA LEU A 97 -21.41 3.51 6.95
C LEU A 97 -22.87 3.81 7.30
N VAL A 98 -23.87 3.21 6.64
CA VAL A 98 -25.29 3.38 7.01
C VAL A 98 -25.57 2.83 8.40
N VAL A 99 -25.03 1.65 8.74
CA VAL A 99 -25.20 1.04 10.08
C VAL A 99 -24.62 1.94 11.17
N SER A 100 -23.53 2.66 10.88
CA SER A 100 -22.91 3.59 11.83
C SER A 100 -23.82 4.76 12.25
N PHE A 101 -24.86 5.09 11.47
CA PHE A 101 -25.87 6.08 11.86
C PHE A 101 -26.57 5.72 13.18
N PHE A 102 -26.80 4.43 13.41
CA PHE A 102 -27.44 3.89 14.61
C PHE A 102 -26.45 3.68 15.77
N ALA A 103 -25.22 4.15 15.65
CA ALA A 103 -24.22 3.97 16.69
C ALA A 103 -24.57 4.77 17.96
N GLN A 104 -24.63 4.03 19.07
CA GLN A 104 -24.83 4.56 20.43
C GLN A 104 -23.57 4.42 21.28
N THR A 105 -22.60 3.59 20.87
CA THR A 105 -21.36 3.33 21.59
C THR A 105 -20.17 3.28 20.63
N MET A 106 -18.96 3.50 21.14
CA MET A 106 -17.72 3.45 20.35
C MET A 106 -17.48 2.05 19.75
N ILE A 107 -17.84 1.00 20.48
CA ILE A 107 -17.73 -0.39 20.03
C ILE A 107 -18.55 -0.62 18.75
N HIS A 108 -19.75 -0.01 18.65
CA HIS A 108 -20.55 -0.10 17.43
C HIS A 108 -19.80 0.53 16.24
N LEU A 109 -19.07 1.63 16.44
CA LEU A 109 -18.25 2.26 15.40
C LEU A 109 -17.02 1.42 15.02
N PHE A 110 -16.41 0.70 15.97
CA PHE A 110 -15.32 -0.25 15.66
C PHE A 110 -15.79 -1.34 14.70
N PHE A 111 -16.98 -1.90 14.92
CA PHE A 111 -17.52 -2.94 14.04
C PHE A 111 -18.03 -2.39 12.70
N SER A 112 -18.80 -1.29 12.72
CA SER A 112 -19.45 -0.73 11.52
C SER A 112 -18.45 0.03 10.62
N VAL A 113 -17.82 1.07 11.14
CA VAL A 113 -16.85 1.89 10.40
C VAL A 113 -15.50 1.19 10.31
N GLY A 114 -15.02 0.56 11.38
CA GLY A 114 -13.73 -0.14 11.35
C GLY A 114 -13.77 -1.39 10.46
N ILE A 115 -14.38 -2.46 10.95
CA ILE A 115 -14.29 -3.79 10.33
C ILE A 115 -15.14 -3.90 9.06
N LEU A 116 -16.43 -3.58 9.13
CA LEU A 116 -17.36 -3.82 8.03
C LEU A 116 -17.05 -2.91 6.83
N THR A 117 -16.84 -1.61 7.06
CA THR A 117 -16.45 -0.67 6.01
C THR A 117 -15.05 -0.98 5.48
N GLY A 118 -14.07 -1.27 6.35
CA GLY A 118 -12.71 -1.62 5.94
C GLY A 118 -12.62 -2.92 5.13
N PHE A 119 -13.42 -3.93 5.48
CA PHE A 119 -13.55 -5.15 4.67
C PHE A 119 -14.12 -4.82 3.28
N GLY A 120 -15.20 -4.05 3.20
CA GLY A 120 -15.77 -3.61 1.92
C GLY A 120 -14.76 -2.84 1.05
N PHE A 121 -13.98 -1.95 1.65
CA PHE A 121 -12.89 -1.22 1.00
C PHE A 121 -11.76 -2.13 0.51
N SER A 122 -11.39 -3.17 1.27
CA SER A 122 -10.38 -4.15 0.83
C SER A 122 -10.82 -4.90 -0.45
N LEU A 123 -12.10 -5.25 -0.55
CA LEU A 123 -12.72 -5.90 -1.72
C LEU A 123 -12.73 -4.98 -2.94
N MET A 124 -12.70 -3.67 -2.74
CA MET A 124 -12.55 -2.72 -3.84
C MET A 124 -11.08 -2.52 -4.23
N TYR A 125 -10.21 -2.30 -3.24
CA TYR A 125 -8.82 -1.90 -3.43
C TYR A 125 -7.99 -2.95 -4.18
N SER A 126 -7.89 -4.16 -3.63
CA SER A 126 -6.99 -5.18 -4.17
C SER A 126 -7.32 -5.63 -5.61
N PRO A 127 -8.59 -5.95 -5.95
CA PRO A 127 -8.94 -6.36 -7.31
C PRO A 127 -8.75 -5.24 -8.34
N SER A 128 -8.90 -3.96 -7.93
CA SER A 128 -8.72 -2.83 -8.83
C SER A 128 -7.28 -2.67 -9.31
N LEU A 129 -6.30 -2.98 -8.46
CA LEU A 129 -4.88 -2.98 -8.80
C LEU A 129 -4.50 -4.22 -9.62
N ALA A 130 -5.04 -5.39 -9.25
CA ALA A 130 -4.81 -6.64 -10.00
C ALA A 130 -5.25 -6.53 -11.47
N MET A 131 -6.35 -5.81 -11.74
CA MET A 131 -6.86 -5.60 -13.09
C MET A 131 -5.91 -4.77 -13.97
N ILE A 132 -5.16 -3.82 -13.42
CA ILE A 132 -4.12 -3.09 -14.18
C ILE A 132 -3.04 -4.07 -14.67
N GLY A 133 -2.60 -4.97 -13.78
CA GLY A 133 -1.63 -6.02 -14.08
C GLY A 133 -2.04 -6.96 -15.21
N ARG A 134 -3.35 -7.16 -15.42
CA ARG A 134 -3.85 -7.99 -16.54
C ARG A 134 -3.93 -7.24 -17.87
N TYR A 135 -4.13 -5.92 -17.83
CA TYR A 135 -4.31 -5.11 -19.03
C TYR A 135 -3.00 -4.52 -19.58
N PHE A 136 -1.99 -4.33 -18.73
CA PHE A 136 -0.73 -3.71 -19.08
C PHE A 136 0.46 -4.55 -18.63
N ASP A 137 1.41 -4.75 -19.54
CA ASP A 137 2.71 -5.37 -19.27
C ASP A 137 3.80 -4.33 -19.48
N ARG A 138 3.97 -3.84 -20.72
CA ARG A 138 5.01 -2.85 -21.06
C ARG A 138 4.80 -1.50 -20.38
N ARG A 139 3.55 -1.07 -20.20
CA ARG A 139 3.19 0.23 -19.59
C ARG A 139 2.64 0.08 -18.17
N HIS A 140 2.90 -1.06 -17.51
CA HIS A 140 2.35 -1.39 -16.20
C HIS A 140 2.63 -0.30 -15.15
N ALA A 141 3.88 0.17 -15.06
CA ALA A 141 4.28 1.18 -14.06
C ALA A 141 3.52 2.51 -14.23
N THR A 142 3.38 3.00 -15.47
CA THR A 142 2.63 4.23 -15.76
C THR A 142 1.14 4.06 -15.49
N ALA A 143 0.56 2.93 -15.92
CA ALA A 143 -0.86 2.62 -15.69
C ALA A 143 -1.18 2.50 -14.20
N ASN A 144 -0.32 1.82 -13.43
CA ASN A 144 -0.44 1.70 -11.97
C ASN A 144 -0.26 3.06 -11.30
N GLY A 145 0.72 3.87 -11.72
CA GLY A 145 0.95 5.21 -11.18
C GLY A 145 -0.27 6.13 -11.35
N ILE A 146 -0.89 6.14 -12.54
CA ILE A 146 -2.13 6.88 -12.78
C ILE A 146 -3.26 6.29 -11.93
N GLY A 147 -3.50 4.98 -12.00
CA GLY A 147 -4.59 4.33 -11.25
C GLY A 147 -4.50 4.51 -9.73
N VAL A 148 -3.30 4.61 -9.17
CA VAL A 148 -3.07 4.87 -7.74
C VAL A 148 -3.09 6.37 -7.41
N GLY A 149 -2.92 7.24 -8.42
CA GLY A 149 -2.93 8.70 -8.26
C GLY A 149 -4.21 9.27 -7.64
N GLY A 150 -5.35 8.58 -7.78
CA GLY A 150 -6.63 9.01 -7.21
C GLY A 150 -6.65 9.13 -5.69
N THR A 151 -5.75 8.43 -4.99
CA THR A 151 -5.61 8.55 -3.53
C THR A 151 -5.42 10.00 -3.08
N GLY A 152 -4.49 10.73 -3.71
CA GLY A 152 -4.15 12.08 -3.26
C GLY A 152 -5.28 13.09 -3.52
N ILE A 153 -6.03 12.93 -4.62
CA ILE A 153 -7.27 13.69 -4.84
C ILE A 153 -8.31 13.36 -3.76
N GLY A 154 -8.44 12.09 -3.37
CA GLY A 154 -9.36 11.70 -2.30
C GLY A 154 -9.00 12.33 -0.95
N ILE A 155 -7.71 12.33 -0.59
CA ILE A 155 -7.20 13.01 0.62
C ILE A 155 -7.42 14.53 0.54
N PHE A 156 -7.44 15.11 -0.65
CA PHE A 156 -7.76 16.53 -0.84
C PHE A 156 -9.26 16.83 -0.67
N VAL A 157 -10.13 16.06 -1.34
CA VAL A 157 -11.56 16.38 -1.42
C VAL A 157 -12.32 15.96 -0.16
N PHE A 158 -12.05 14.77 0.38
CA PHE A 158 -12.89 14.20 1.43
C PHE A 158 -12.80 14.88 2.80
N PRO A 159 -11.65 15.37 3.29
CA PRO A 159 -11.61 16.08 4.57
C PRO A 159 -12.50 17.34 4.56
N LEU A 160 -12.49 18.09 3.46
CA LEU A 160 -13.32 19.28 3.29
C LEU A 160 -14.80 18.92 3.20
N LEU A 161 -15.12 17.88 2.44
CA LEU A 161 -16.48 17.36 2.35
C LEU A 161 -16.99 16.89 3.71
N TYR A 162 -16.21 16.10 4.45
CA TYR A 162 -16.60 15.62 5.78
C TYR A 162 -16.75 16.75 6.77
N ARG A 163 -15.86 17.74 6.75
CA ARG A 163 -15.99 18.91 7.60
C ARG A 163 -17.31 19.65 7.34
N PHE A 164 -17.60 19.94 6.07
CA PHE A 164 -18.85 20.56 5.67
C PHE A 164 -20.08 19.74 6.09
N LEU A 165 -20.06 18.43 5.86
CA LEU A 165 -21.17 17.55 6.24
C LEU A 165 -21.36 17.45 7.76
N ILE A 166 -20.27 17.47 8.53
CA ILE A 166 -20.31 17.47 10.00
C ILE A 166 -20.94 18.77 10.50
N ASP A 167 -20.56 19.91 9.92
CA ASP A 167 -21.05 21.23 10.33
C ASP A 167 -22.56 21.41 10.02
N GLU A 168 -23.04 20.89 8.88
CA GLU A 168 -24.45 21.01 8.46
C GLU A 168 -25.37 19.92 9.04
N PHE A 169 -24.92 18.65 9.08
CA PHE A 169 -25.77 17.50 9.40
C PHE A 169 -25.36 16.76 10.69
N GLY A 170 -24.30 17.21 11.36
CA GLY A 170 -23.67 16.50 12.47
C GLY A 170 -22.97 15.21 12.01
N TRP A 171 -22.24 14.56 12.92
CA TRP A 171 -21.45 13.38 12.58
C TRP A 171 -22.30 12.19 12.06
N ARG A 172 -23.51 11.99 12.60
CA ARG A 172 -24.41 10.90 12.17
C ARG A 172 -24.89 11.11 10.75
N GLY A 173 -25.41 12.31 10.46
CA GLY A 173 -25.86 12.68 9.12
C GLY A 173 -24.71 12.67 8.12
N ALA A 174 -23.53 13.15 8.52
CA ALA A 174 -22.33 13.11 7.70
C ALA A 174 -21.92 11.69 7.31
N LEU A 175 -21.93 10.73 8.24
CA LEU A 175 -21.63 9.31 7.93
C LEU A 175 -22.67 8.70 6.99
N LEU A 176 -23.95 9.04 7.17
CA LEU A 176 -25.03 8.57 6.30
C LEU A 176 -24.88 9.09 4.86
N VAL A 177 -24.59 10.38 4.70
CA VAL A 177 -24.32 10.97 3.38
C VAL A 177 -23.01 10.42 2.79
N ALA A 178 -21.98 10.24 3.62
CA ALA A 178 -20.72 9.64 3.22
C ALA A 178 -20.86 8.19 2.73
N ALA A 179 -21.90 7.46 3.14
CA ALA A 179 -22.19 6.12 2.63
C ALA A 179 -22.48 6.10 1.12
N GLY A 180 -22.95 7.22 0.54
CA GLY A 180 -23.13 7.37 -0.89
C GLY A 180 -21.81 7.37 -1.68
N ILE A 181 -20.70 7.77 -1.04
CA ILE A 181 -19.38 7.86 -1.67
C ILE A 181 -18.93 6.49 -2.17
N PRO A 182 -18.78 5.45 -1.32
CA PRO A 182 -18.31 4.14 -1.79
C PRO A 182 -19.31 3.37 -2.66
N LEU A 183 -20.60 3.73 -2.69
CA LEU A 183 -21.55 3.18 -3.67
C LEU A 183 -21.14 3.48 -5.12
N ASN A 184 -20.41 4.57 -5.37
CA ASN A 184 -19.81 4.85 -6.68
C ASN A 184 -18.79 3.77 -7.09
N GLY A 185 -18.32 2.95 -6.15
CA GLY A 185 -17.58 1.73 -6.39
C GLY A 185 -18.33 0.74 -7.28
N CYS A 186 -19.68 0.74 -7.27
CA CYS A 186 -20.48 -0.10 -8.16
C CYS A 186 -20.32 0.28 -9.64
N VAL A 187 -20.27 1.59 -9.92
CA VAL A 187 -20.04 2.12 -11.26
C VAL A 187 -18.63 1.77 -11.72
N CYS A 188 -17.63 1.98 -10.85
CA CYS A 188 -16.25 1.60 -11.12
C CYS A 188 -16.12 0.09 -11.39
N GLY A 189 -16.72 -0.74 -10.54
CA GLY A 189 -16.75 -2.19 -10.73
C GLY A 189 -17.39 -2.60 -12.05
N ALA A 190 -18.45 -1.91 -12.50
CA ALA A 190 -19.08 -2.18 -13.79
C ALA A 190 -18.14 -1.92 -15.00
N LEU A 191 -17.22 -0.96 -14.88
CA LEU A 191 -16.21 -0.65 -15.91
C LEU A 191 -15.06 -1.67 -15.95
N MET A 192 -14.86 -2.45 -14.89
CA MET A 192 -13.84 -3.49 -14.78
C MET A 192 -14.19 -4.71 -15.64
N ARG A 193 -13.91 -4.62 -16.94
CA ARG A 193 -14.22 -5.71 -17.89
C ARG A 193 -13.25 -6.89 -17.69
N PRO A 194 -13.73 -8.08 -17.33
CA PRO A 194 -12.86 -9.25 -17.17
C PRO A 194 -12.28 -9.69 -18.51
N ILE A 195 -10.96 -9.92 -18.52
CA ILE A 195 -10.22 -10.50 -19.65
C ILE A 195 -9.66 -11.85 -19.23
N HIS A 196 -9.68 -12.80 -20.16
CA HIS A 196 -9.10 -14.12 -19.97
C HIS A 196 -7.84 -14.22 -20.83
N LEU A 197 -6.69 -14.36 -20.19
CA LEU A 197 -5.43 -14.59 -20.86
C LEU A 197 -5.33 -16.09 -21.20
N LYS A 198 -4.67 -16.46 -22.30
CA LYS A 198 -4.55 -17.89 -22.66
C LYS A 198 -3.74 -18.70 -21.63
N GLU A 199 -2.90 -18.05 -20.83
CA GLU A 199 -2.17 -18.66 -19.71
C GLU A 199 -3.11 -19.20 -18.64
N ASP A 200 -4.18 -18.46 -18.30
CA ASP A 200 -5.26 -18.90 -17.40
C ASP A 200 -5.92 -20.22 -17.88
N ARG A 201 -5.90 -20.46 -19.20
CA ARG A 201 -6.44 -21.67 -19.82
C ARG A 201 -5.45 -22.83 -19.84
N LYS A 202 -4.13 -22.56 -19.84
CA LYS A 202 -3.09 -23.58 -19.75
C LYS A 202 -3.01 -24.16 -18.33
N GLU A 203 -3.06 -23.32 -17.29
CA GLU A 203 -3.17 -23.78 -15.89
C GLU A 203 -4.43 -24.62 -15.66
N LYS A 204 -5.58 -24.15 -16.17
CA LYS A 204 -6.82 -24.94 -16.10
C LYS A 204 -6.74 -26.28 -16.84
N LYS A 205 -5.91 -26.42 -17.88
CA LYS A 205 -5.74 -27.68 -18.62
C LYS A 205 -4.69 -28.59 -17.98
N SER A 206 -3.63 -28.07 -17.38
CA SER A 206 -2.64 -28.88 -16.66
C SER A 206 -3.21 -29.47 -15.36
N ASN A 207 -4.08 -28.72 -14.66
CA ASN A 207 -4.76 -29.23 -13.45
C ASN A 207 -5.93 -30.18 -13.77
N ILE A 208 -6.35 -30.30 -15.04
CA ILE A 208 -7.34 -31.27 -15.52
C ILE A 208 -6.64 -32.30 -16.41
N GLN A 209 -5.56 -32.89 -15.91
CA GLN A 209 -5.09 -34.18 -16.44
C GLN A 209 -5.87 -35.27 -15.69
N PRO A 210 -6.55 -36.21 -16.37
CA PRO A 210 -7.45 -37.15 -15.71
C PRO A 210 -6.61 -38.17 -14.94
N ARG A 211 -6.34 -37.90 -13.65
CA ARG A 211 -6.08 -38.97 -12.69
C ARG A 211 -7.39 -39.72 -12.52
N GLY A 212 -7.53 -40.83 -13.25
CA GLY A 212 -8.62 -41.76 -13.06
C GLY A 212 -8.63 -42.23 -11.61
N ILE A 213 -9.65 -41.80 -10.87
CA ILE A 213 -10.30 -42.47 -9.73
C ILE A 213 -11.60 -41.71 -9.53
N HIS A 214 -12.72 -42.44 -9.51
CA HIS A 214 -14.04 -41.91 -9.21
C HIS A 214 -14.04 -41.16 -7.86
N SER A 215 -14.14 -39.83 -7.90
CA SER A 215 -14.51 -39.04 -6.72
C SER A 215 -15.74 -38.18 -7.02
N THR A 216 -16.86 -38.63 -6.47
CA THR A 216 -18.15 -37.94 -6.30
C THR A 216 -18.01 -36.76 -5.33
N GLU A 217 -17.11 -35.83 -5.60
CA GLU A 217 -17.02 -34.57 -4.86
C GLU A 217 -17.90 -33.51 -5.52
N THR A 218 -18.86 -32.99 -4.75
CA THR A 218 -19.77 -31.91 -5.14
C THR A 218 -18.98 -30.67 -5.59
N GLU A 219 -19.32 -30.11 -6.77
CA GLU A 219 -18.81 -28.83 -7.32
C GLU A 219 -18.49 -27.72 -6.28
N PRO A 220 -19.33 -27.44 -5.26
CA PRO A 220 -19.02 -26.44 -4.24
C PRO A 220 -17.80 -26.78 -3.36
N LYS A 221 -17.55 -28.05 -3.05
CA LYS A 221 -16.38 -28.46 -2.25
C LYS A 221 -15.08 -28.23 -3.02
N LYS A 222 -15.05 -28.52 -4.33
CA LYS A 222 -13.86 -28.27 -5.17
C LYS A 222 -13.51 -26.79 -5.28
N LYS A 223 -14.51 -25.91 -5.40
CA LYS A 223 -14.30 -24.45 -5.40
C LYS A 223 -13.78 -23.95 -4.07
N LEU A 224 -14.29 -24.48 -2.95
CA LEU A 224 -13.82 -24.13 -1.61
C LEU A 224 -12.39 -24.61 -1.35
N LEU A 225 -12.05 -25.84 -1.75
CA LEU A 225 -10.70 -26.38 -1.66
C LEU A 225 -9.71 -25.53 -2.48
N HIS A 226 -10.06 -25.18 -3.71
CA HIS A 226 -9.24 -24.31 -4.56
C HIS A 226 -9.11 -22.88 -4.00
N PHE A 227 -10.13 -22.37 -3.32
CA PHE A 227 -10.05 -21.10 -2.59
C PHE A 227 -9.09 -21.15 -1.42
N CYS A 228 -9.20 -22.18 -0.58
CA CYS A 228 -8.27 -22.39 0.53
C CYS A 228 -6.83 -22.53 -0.01
N GLU A 229 -6.63 -23.26 -1.11
CA GLU A 229 -5.34 -23.40 -1.76
C GLU A 229 -4.78 -22.05 -2.25
N LYS A 230 -5.60 -21.22 -2.91
CA LYS A 230 -5.19 -19.87 -3.34
C LYS A 230 -4.90 -18.92 -2.18
N ILE A 231 -5.64 -19.02 -1.07
CA ILE A 231 -5.33 -18.28 0.17
C ILE A 231 -4.01 -18.75 0.76
N MET A 232 -3.78 -20.07 0.82
CA MET A 232 -2.53 -20.64 1.31
C MET A 232 -1.36 -20.24 0.42
N GLU A 233 -1.55 -20.17 -0.90
CA GLU A 233 -0.57 -19.67 -1.86
C GLU A 233 -0.29 -18.17 -1.64
N ALA A 234 -1.32 -17.38 -1.31
CA ALA A 234 -1.15 -15.97 -0.92
C ALA A 234 -0.42 -15.82 0.42
N PHE A 235 -0.50 -16.80 1.32
CA PHE A 235 0.15 -16.79 2.63
C PHE A 235 1.17 -17.91 2.79
N ASP A 236 2.17 -17.94 1.92
CA ASP A 236 3.29 -18.85 2.04
C ASP A 236 4.22 -18.42 3.19
N VAL A 237 4.01 -19.03 4.35
CA VAL A 237 4.73 -18.76 5.60
C VAL A 237 6.24 -19.04 5.48
N THR A 238 6.66 -19.83 4.49
CA THR A 238 8.10 -20.09 4.28
C THR A 238 8.84 -18.83 3.87
N LEU A 239 8.16 -17.81 3.34
CA LEU A 239 8.75 -16.53 2.98
C LEU A 239 9.20 -15.74 4.21
N LEU A 240 8.47 -15.85 5.33
CA LEU A 240 8.84 -15.23 6.59
C LEU A 240 10.11 -15.83 7.21
N LYS A 241 10.52 -17.04 6.79
CA LYS A 241 11.82 -17.62 7.18
C LYS A 241 12.99 -16.97 6.43
N HIS A 242 12.73 -16.28 5.32
CA HIS A 242 13.75 -15.57 4.57
C HIS A 242 14.10 -14.25 5.27
N ARG A 243 15.27 -14.20 5.93
CA ARG A 243 15.68 -13.06 6.78
C ARG A 243 15.59 -11.69 6.09
N PRO A 244 16.07 -11.48 4.85
CA PRO A 244 15.93 -10.18 4.17
C PRO A 244 14.48 -9.74 4.00
N PHE A 245 13.59 -10.68 3.66
CA PHE A 245 12.16 -10.40 3.50
C PHE A 245 11.49 -10.09 4.83
N LEU A 246 11.81 -10.85 5.89
CA LEU A 246 11.29 -10.60 7.23
C LEU A 246 11.74 -9.23 7.75
N LEU A 247 13.02 -8.86 7.59
CA LEU A 247 13.54 -7.55 7.97
C LEU A 247 12.85 -6.42 7.20
N TYR A 248 12.58 -6.62 5.91
CA TYR A 248 11.79 -5.68 5.12
C TYR A 248 10.35 -5.55 5.66
N CYS A 249 9.68 -6.65 6.02
CA CYS A 249 8.34 -6.62 6.61
C CYS A 249 8.32 -5.90 7.97
N VAL A 250 9.33 -6.12 8.81
CA VAL A 250 9.48 -5.42 10.10
C VAL A 250 9.72 -3.92 9.90
N SER A 251 10.51 -3.55 8.89
CA SER A 251 10.68 -2.15 8.50
C SER A 251 9.35 -1.54 8.05
N LEU A 252 8.62 -2.22 7.15
CA LEU A 252 7.32 -1.77 6.65
C LEU A 252 6.31 -1.56 7.80
N PHE A 253 6.31 -2.44 8.80
CA PHE A 253 5.53 -2.26 10.02
C PHE A 253 5.89 -0.97 10.76
N GLY A 254 7.18 -0.71 11.02
CA GLY A 254 7.62 0.50 11.73
C GLY A 254 7.32 1.80 10.97
N THR A 255 7.51 1.80 9.64
CA THR A 255 7.14 2.94 8.79
C THR A 255 5.64 3.20 8.82
N SER A 256 4.83 2.15 8.69
CA SER A 256 3.36 2.22 8.70
C SER A 256 2.83 2.71 10.06
N LEU A 257 3.41 2.21 11.15
CA LEU A 257 3.04 2.58 12.51
C LEU A 257 3.25 4.09 12.75
N GLY A 258 4.36 4.68 12.32
CA GLY A 258 4.56 6.12 12.45
C GLY A 258 3.73 6.95 11.45
N SER A 259 3.60 6.49 10.21
CA SER A 259 2.88 7.26 9.17
C SER A 259 1.37 7.35 9.42
N SER A 260 0.78 6.31 10.02
CA SER A 260 -0.64 6.29 10.36
C SER A 260 -1.04 7.29 11.45
N MET A 261 -0.12 7.64 12.36
CA MET A 261 -0.38 8.58 13.46
C MET A 261 -0.75 9.98 12.96
N ILE A 262 -0.13 10.45 11.87
CA ILE A 262 -0.38 11.78 11.29
C ILE A 262 -1.81 11.89 10.76
N PHE A 263 -2.30 10.89 10.02
CA PHE A 263 -3.62 10.98 9.39
C PHE A 263 -4.77 11.12 10.40
N VAL A 264 -4.59 10.62 11.62
CA VAL A 264 -5.61 10.70 12.67
C VAL A 264 -5.41 11.93 13.56
N HIS A 265 -4.18 12.21 13.98
CA HIS A 265 -3.92 13.18 15.05
C HIS A 265 -3.44 14.56 14.57
N LEU A 266 -3.13 14.74 13.29
CA LEU A 266 -2.69 16.04 12.75
C LEU A 266 -3.72 17.14 12.97
N VAL A 267 -4.98 16.88 12.62
CA VAL A 267 -6.08 17.85 12.75
C VAL A 267 -6.29 18.19 14.22
N ALA A 268 -6.27 17.19 15.10
CA ALA A 268 -6.41 17.38 16.54
C ALA A 268 -5.22 18.16 17.13
N HIS A 269 -4.00 17.92 16.67
CA HIS A 269 -2.82 18.68 17.09
C HIS A 269 -2.90 20.15 16.65
N ALA A 270 -3.28 20.42 15.40
CA ALA A 270 -3.48 21.78 14.90
C ALA A 270 -4.52 22.53 15.74
N GLN A 271 -5.64 21.88 16.09
CA GLN A 271 -6.64 22.45 16.98
C GLN A 271 -6.11 22.67 18.41
N ASN A 272 -5.27 21.75 18.93
CA ASN A 272 -4.67 21.86 20.26
C ASN A 272 -3.72 23.07 20.39
N ILE A 273 -3.09 23.50 19.30
CA ILE A 273 -2.27 24.72 19.25
C ILE A 273 -3.08 25.98 18.89
N GLY A 274 -4.41 25.88 18.78
CA GLY A 274 -5.34 26.99 18.58
C GLY A 274 -5.76 27.26 17.13
N VAL A 275 -5.45 26.38 16.17
CA VAL A 275 -5.94 26.50 14.78
C VAL A 275 -7.42 26.14 14.73
N GLU A 276 -8.22 26.96 14.04
CA GLU A 276 -9.64 26.72 13.83
C GLU A 276 -9.91 25.38 13.10
N LYS A 277 -11.07 24.76 13.36
CA LYS A 277 -11.43 23.42 12.84
C LYS A 277 -11.33 23.32 11.30
N THR A 278 -11.76 24.36 10.56
CA THR A 278 -11.76 24.37 9.08
C THR A 278 -10.34 24.45 8.49
N PRO A 279 -9.48 25.43 8.85
CA PRO A 279 -8.07 25.43 8.44
C PRO A 279 -7.32 24.16 8.84
N ALA A 280 -7.60 23.60 10.02
CA ALA A 280 -6.96 22.35 10.48
C ALA A 280 -7.27 21.17 9.55
N ALA A 281 -8.52 21.01 9.08
CA ALA A 281 -8.87 19.99 8.09
C ALA A 281 -8.17 20.21 6.73
N PHE A 282 -7.91 21.46 6.36
CA PHE A 282 -7.18 21.80 5.13
C PHE A 282 -5.71 21.31 5.16
N LEU A 283 -5.10 21.07 6.33
CA LEU A 283 -3.75 20.49 6.41
C LEU A 283 -3.68 19.09 5.79
N LEU A 284 -4.69 18.25 6.01
CA LEU A 284 -4.79 16.95 5.34
C LEU A 284 -4.94 17.14 3.83
N SER A 285 -5.63 18.20 3.40
CA SER A 285 -5.81 18.52 1.99
C SER A 285 -4.49 18.91 1.32
N VAL A 286 -3.66 19.72 1.99
CA VAL A 286 -2.30 20.08 1.54
C VAL A 286 -1.41 18.84 1.43
N LEU A 287 -1.46 17.95 2.42
CA LEU A 287 -0.76 16.66 2.38
C LEU A 287 -1.20 15.85 1.15
N GLY A 288 -2.51 15.75 0.90
CA GLY A 288 -3.09 15.03 -0.23
C GLY A 288 -2.65 15.54 -1.60
N ILE A 289 -2.67 16.87 -1.81
CA ILE A 289 -2.18 17.51 -3.05
C ILE A 289 -0.69 17.19 -3.24
N SER A 290 0.10 17.35 -2.18
CA SER A 290 1.54 17.14 -2.23
C SER A 290 1.87 15.67 -2.53
N GLU A 291 1.16 14.72 -1.93
CA GLU A 291 1.28 13.28 -2.22
C GLU A 291 0.86 12.95 -3.66
N ALA A 292 -0.23 13.54 -4.16
CA ALA A 292 -0.71 13.35 -5.54
C ALA A 292 0.32 13.77 -6.58
N VAL A 293 0.90 14.97 -6.42
CA VAL A 293 1.91 15.52 -7.34
C VAL A 293 3.23 14.74 -7.24
N SER A 294 3.60 14.33 -6.02
CA SER A 294 4.89 13.70 -5.77
C SER A 294 4.97 12.25 -6.21
N ARG A 295 3.86 11.52 -6.28
CA ARG A 295 3.84 10.10 -6.68
C ARG A 295 4.36 9.86 -8.10
N PRO A 296 3.83 10.53 -9.16
CA PRO A 296 4.38 10.39 -10.50
C PRO A 296 5.84 10.84 -10.58
N LEU A 297 6.21 11.91 -9.86
CA LEU A 297 7.58 12.42 -9.81
C LEU A 297 8.56 11.38 -9.25
N HIS A 298 8.21 10.72 -8.13
CA HIS A 298 9.06 9.69 -7.53
C HIS A 298 9.13 8.42 -8.39
N GLY A 299 8.03 8.03 -9.05
CA GLY A 299 8.05 6.94 -10.01
C GLY A 299 9.04 7.21 -11.14
N TRP A 300 8.91 8.37 -11.80
CA TRP A 300 9.80 8.80 -12.87
C TRP A 300 11.26 8.98 -12.41
N LEU A 301 11.47 9.59 -11.23
CA LEU A 301 12.80 9.84 -10.69
C LEU A 301 13.50 8.52 -10.33
N SER A 302 12.80 7.58 -9.69
CA SER A 302 13.35 6.28 -9.29
C SER A 302 13.84 5.41 -10.44
N ASP A 303 13.32 5.65 -11.66
CA ASP A 303 13.74 4.92 -12.86
C ASP A 303 14.90 5.60 -13.61
N ARG A 304 15.18 6.89 -13.36
CA ARG A 304 16.27 7.64 -14.01
C ARG A 304 17.53 7.82 -13.16
N ILE A 305 17.37 7.85 -11.84
CA ILE A 305 18.51 7.95 -10.94
C ILE A 305 19.29 6.63 -10.94
N HIS A 306 20.62 6.72 -11.02
CA HIS A 306 21.52 5.56 -10.96
C HIS A 306 21.76 5.10 -9.50
N ILE A 307 20.79 5.32 -8.62
CA ILE A 307 20.84 4.95 -7.20
C ILE A 307 20.02 3.69 -7.01
N SER A 308 20.51 2.74 -6.19
CA SER A 308 19.73 1.55 -5.85
C SER A 308 18.36 1.92 -5.27
N LYS A 309 17.31 1.25 -5.74
CA LYS A 309 15.92 1.48 -5.30
C LYS A 309 15.75 1.32 -3.78
N VAL A 310 16.60 0.51 -3.15
CA VAL A 310 16.64 0.32 -1.69
C VAL A 310 17.10 1.61 -0.99
N TYR A 311 18.21 2.20 -1.43
CA TYR A 311 18.71 3.47 -0.86
C TYR A 311 17.73 4.61 -1.09
N TYR A 312 17.10 4.66 -2.27
CA TYR A 312 16.08 5.67 -2.56
C TYR A 312 14.88 5.55 -1.61
N TYR A 313 14.40 4.33 -1.36
CA TYR A 313 13.36 4.06 -0.36
C TYR A 313 13.79 4.48 1.06
N MET A 314 15.05 4.25 1.43
CA MET A 314 15.59 4.63 2.75
C MET A 314 15.68 6.14 2.92
N ILE A 315 16.19 6.87 1.92
CA ILE A 315 16.23 8.34 1.93
C ILE A 315 14.82 8.91 2.12
N GLY A 316 13.84 8.35 1.40
CA GLY A 316 12.43 8.69 1.54
C GLY A 316 11.92 8.57 2.97
N ASN A 317 12.12 7.41 3.59
CA ASN A 317 11.70 7.15 4.97
C ASN A 317 12.47 7.96 6.01
N THR A 318 13.74 8.27 5.77
CA THR A 318 14.48 9.20 6.65
C THR A 318 13.88 10.61 6.60
N GLY A 319 13.50 11.09 5.41
CA GLY A 319 12.76 12.35 5.28
C GLY A 319 11.44 12.34 6.06
N LEU A 320 10.68 11.25 5.98
CA LEU A 320 9.45 11.06 6.78
C LEU A 320 9.72 11.09 8.29
N ALA A 321 10.78 10.43 8.75
CA ALA A 321 11.14 10.42 10.17
C ALA A 321 11.48 11.82 10.68
N ILE A 322 12.28 12.57 9.93
CA ILE A 322 12.66 13.95 10.27
C ILE A 322 11.42 14.85 10.34
N LEU A 323 10.51 14.73 9.37
CA LEU A 323 9.31 15.55 9.35
C LEU A 323 8.33 15.22 10.48
N ASN A 324 8.19 13.95 10.87
CA ASN A 324 7.42 13.60 12.06
C ASN A 324 7.98 14.31 13.30
N ILE A 325 9.31 14.30 13.47
CA ILE A 325 9.97 14.99 14.60
C ILE A 325 9.83 16.52 14.46
N ALA A 326 9.75 17.05 13.24
CA ALA A 326 9.64 18.49 12.98
C ALA A 326 8.23 19.07 13.27
N ILE A 327 7.15 18.29 13.11
CA ILE A 327 5.77 18.77 13.26
C ILE A 327 5.52 19.50 14.60
N PRO A 328 5.91 18.96 15.78
CA PRO A 328 5.72 19.65 17.06
C PRO A 328 6.41 21.00 17.20
N PHE A 329 7.44 21.28 16.38
CA PHE A 329 8.13 22.58 16.38
C PHE A 329 7.33 23.64 15.62
N GLY A 330 6.38 23.25 14.76
CA GLY A 330 5.50 24.16 14.06
C GLY A 330 4.47 24.75 15.03
N ARG A 331 4.65 26.02 15.40
CA ARG A 331 3.74 26.73 16.31
C ARG A 331 2.67 27.53 15.57
N THR A 332 2.84 27.72 14.26
CA THR A 332 1.88 28.44 13.42
C THR A 332 1.26 27.55 12.36
N TYR A 333 0.11 27.97 11.84
CA TYR A 333 -0.55 27.29 10.73
C TYR A 333 0.37 27.15 9.50
N THR A 334 1.15 28.19 9.19
CA THR A 334 2.08 28.22 8.07
C THR A 334 3.19 27.17 8.22
N ASP A 335 3.70 26.97 9.44
CA ASP A 335 4.72 25.94 9.71
C ASP A 335 4.16 24.54 9.44
N LEU A 336 2.94 24.28 9.92
CA LEU A 336 2.26 23.00 9.69
C LEU A 336 1.98 22.76 8.20
N VAL A 337 1.56 23.79 7.46
CA VAL A 337 1.39 23.72 6.00
C VAL A 337 2.71 23.35 5.32
N ALA A 338 3.82 24.01 5.68
CA ALA A 338 5.14 23.70 5.14
C ALA A 338 5.54 22.25 5.45
N CYS A 339 5.35 21.78 6.69
CA CYS A 339 5.58 20.40 7.06
C CYS A 339 4.75 19.42 6.22
N MET A 340 3.47 19.73 5.96
CA MET A 340 2.58 18.85 5.17
C MET A 340 2.97 18.77 3.69
N VAL A 341 3.50 19.84 3.11
CA VAL A 341 4.02 19.83 1.74
C VAL A 341 5.19 18.86 1.63
N PHE A 342 6.18 19.00 2.51
CA PHE A 342 7.33 18.10 2.51
C PHE A 342 6.93 16.68 2.92
N TYR A 343 5.97 16.52 3.82
CA TYR A 343 5.50 15.21 4.25
C TYR A 343 4.87 14.44 3.10
N GLY A 344 3.99 15.10 2.31
CA GLY A 344 3.41 14.49 1.11
C GLY A 344 4.47 14.11 0.07
N LEU A 345 5.53 14.90 -0.06
CA LEU A 345 6.68 14.61 -0.94
C LEU A 345 7.37 13.30 -0.55
N PHE A 346 7.78 13.15 0.71
CA PHE A 346 8.47 11.94 1.19
C PHE A 346 7.53 10.73 1.40
N SER A 347 6.24 10.96 1.69
CA SER A 347 5.26 9.88 1.84
C SER A 347 4.99 9.17 0.51
N ALA A 348 5.04 9.92 -0.58
CA ALA A 348 4.87 9.39 -1.93
C ALA A 348 5.97 8.38 -2.31
N SER A 349 7.23 8.60 -1.88
CA SER A 349 8.35 7.68 -2.17
C SER A 349 8.14 6.31 -1.54
N PHE A 350 7.68 6.30 -0.29
CA PHE A 350 7.39 5.09 0.47
C PHE A 350 6.36 4.22 -0.25
N ASN A 351 5.19 4.79 -0.55
CA ASN A 351 4.08 4.05 -1.15
C ASN A 351 4.40 3.53 -2.56
N ALA A 352 5.15 4.28 -3.37
CA ALA A 352 5.46 3.92 -4.75
C ALA A 352 6.35 2.67 -4.87
N LEU A 353 7.15 2.38 -3.85
CA LEU A 353 8.21 1.37 -3.90
C LEU A 353 7.87 0.06 -3.17
N ILE A 354 6.75 -0.04 -2.46
CA ILE A 354 6.37 -1.25 -1.69
C ILE A 354 6.43 -2.50 -2.57
N ALA A 355 5.73 -2.49 -3.71
CA ALA A 355 5.71 -3.63 -4.63
C ALA A 355 7.10 -3.94 -5.24
N VAL A 356 7.93 -2.91 -5.43
CA VAL A 356 9.30 -3.05 -5.96
C VAL A 356 10.20 -3.70 -4.91
N MET A 357 10.13 -3.26 -3.66
CA MET A 357 10.89 -3.83 -2.55
C MET A 357 10.48 -5.29 -2.28
N VAL A 358 9.17 -5.58 -2.29
CA VAL A 358 8.67 -6.96 -2.20
C VAL A 358 9.32 -7.82 -3.27
N ARG A 359 9.30 -7.40 -4.55
CA ARG A 359 9.93 -8.16 -5.65
C ARG A 359 11.42 -8.41 -5.44
N ILE A 360 12.15 -7.43 -4.91
CA ILE A 360 13.60 -7.55 -4.61
C ILE A 360 13.84 -8.62 -3.54
N TYR A 361 13.04 -8.64 -2.46
CA TYR A 361 13.29 -9.52 -1.31
C TYR A 361 12.56 -10.86 -1.33
N SER A 362 11.46 -10.99 -2.09
CA SER A 362 10.63 -12.20 -2.15
C SER A 362 10.90 -13.10 -3.36
N SER A 363 11.71 -12.65 -4.32
CA SER A 363 11.84 -13.22 -5.68
C SER A 363 10.58 -13.09 -6.55
N ALA A 364 10.76 -13.11 -7.88
CA ALA A 364 9.70 -12.82 -8.85
C ALA A 364 8.56 -13.86 -8.86
N SER A 365 8.86 -15.13 -8.55
CA SER A 365 7.87 -16.21 -8.54
C SER A 365 6.92 -16.17 -7.33
N ARG A 366 7.27 -15.44 -6.27
CA ARG A 366 6.52 -15.38 -5.01
C ARG A 366 6.01 -13.97 -4.67
N ILE A 367 5.96 -13.07 -5.64
CA ILE A 367 5.52 -11.67 -5.44
C ILE A 367 4.12 -11.59 -4.83
N SER A 368 3.18 -12.42 -5.27
CA SER A 368 1.80 -12.41 -4.74
C SER A 368 1.79 -12.70 -3.24
N SER A 369 2.55 -13.70 -2.80
CA SER A 369 2.63 -14.00 -1.37
C SER A 369 3.44 -12.97 -0.59
N GLY A 370 4.52 -12.45 -1.19
CA GLY A 370 5.30 -11.37 -0.61
C GLY A 370 4.49 -10.10 -0.37
N LEU A 371 3.63 -9.73 -1.33
CA LEU A 371 2.75 -8.58 -1.20
C LEU A 371 1.67 -8.83 -0.14
N GLY A 372 1.11 -10.04 -0.07
CA GLY A 372 0.15 -10.42 0.98
C GLY A 372 0.71 -10.24 2.39
N TRP A 373 1.91 -10.78 2.66
CA TRP A 373 2.58 -10.59 3.94
C TRP A 373 2.97 -9.13 4.20
N ALA A 374 3.48 -8.41 3.19
CA ALA A 374 3.81 -7.00 3.32
C ALA A 374 2.58 -6.17 3.77
N LEU A 375 1.43 -6.37 3.14
CA LEU A 375 0.18 -5.69 3.51
C LEU A 375 -0.32 -6.06 4.91
N VAL A 376 -0.10 -7.29 5.39
CA VAL A 376 -0.45 -7.67 6.77
C VAL A 376 0.44 -6.96 7.80
N PHE A 377 1.75 -6.86 7.54
CA PHE A 377 2.65 -6.11 8.43
C PHE A 377 2.35 -4.61 8.39
N GLU A 378 2.08 -4.05 7.21
CA GLU A 378 1.65 -2.67 7.03
C GLU A 378 0.32 -2.41 7.77
N GLY A 379 -0.66 -3.29 7.62
CA GLY A 379 -1.96 -3.21 8.30
C GLY A 379 -1.87 -3.30 9.81
N THR A 380 -1.00 -4.17 10.33
CA THR A 380 -0.72 -4.26 11.78
C THR A 380 -0.11 -2.95 12.31
N GLY A 381 0.76 -2.31 11.53
CA GLY A 381 1.30 -0.97 11.85
C GLY A 381 0.19 0.08 11.92
N TYR A 382 -0.71 0.10 10.93
CA TYR A 382 -1.88 1.00 10.90
C TYR A 382 -2.84 0.76 12.07
N LEU A 383 -2.98 -0.48 12.55
CA LEU A 383 -3.85 -0.81 13.68
C LEU A 383 -3.34 -0.21 15.00
N LEU A 384 -2.02 -0.21 15.20
CA LEU A 384 -1.39 0.16 16.46
C LEU A 384 -0.95 1.63 16.50
N GLY A 385 -0.68 2.25 15.36
CA GLY A 385 -0.15 3.62 15.30
C GLY A 385 -1.05 4.64 16.01
N PRO A 386 -2.28 4.89 15.53
CA PRO A 386 -3.11 5.92 16.13
C PRO A 386 -3.50 5.67 17.60
N PRO A 387 -3.75 4.43 18.10
CA PRO A 387 -4.03 4.19 19.51
C PRO A 387 -2.83 4.44 20.41
N VAL A 388 -1.62 4.09 19.96
CA VAL A 388 -0.39 4.42 20.69
C VAL A 388 -0.21 5.95 20.77
N ALA A 389 -0.43 6.67 19.68
CA ALA A 389 -0.41 8.14 19.68
C ALA A 389 -1.50 8.73 20.60
N GLY A 390 -2.73 8.22 20.52
CA GLY A 390 -3.82 8.68 21.37
C GLY A 390 -3.54 8.42 22.86
N TRP A 391 -2.97 7.28 23.21
CA TRP A 391 -2.56 6.98 24.58
C TRP A 391 -1.43 7.89 25.07
N LEU A 392 -0.44 8.18 24.21
CA LEU A 392 0.61 9.16 24.53
C LEU A 392 0.01 10.53 24.81
N TYR A 393 -0.99 10.95 24.04
CA TYR A 393 -1.74 12.17 24.32
C TYR A 393 -2.50 12.09 25.66
N ASP A 394 -3.19 10.97 25.94
CA ASP A 394 -3.95 10.80 27.18
C ASP A 394 -3.06 10.93 28.44
N VAL A 395 -1.81 10.47 28.37
CA VAL A 395 -0.85 10.55 29.49
C VAL A 395 -0.18 11.93 29.59
N THR A 396 0.10 12.59 28.46
CA THR A 396 0.94 13.80 28.42
C THR A 396 0.16 15.10 28.28
N GLY A 397 -1.11 15.02 27.85
CA GLY A 397 -1.97 16.17 27.54
C GLY A 397 -1.59 16.91 26.24
N ASN A 398 -0.59 16.44 25.49
CA ASN A 398 -0.17 17.05 24.22
C ASN A 398 0.11 15.98 23.15
N TYR A 399 0.03 16.38 21.89
CA TYR A 399 0.29 15.46 20.77
C TYR A 399 1.77 15.39 20.38
N ASP A 400 2.62 16.24 20.96
CA ASP A 400 4.04 16.36 20.58
C ASP A 400 4.78 15.03 20.73
N MET A 401 4.56 14.34 21.86
CA MET A 401 5.13 13.01 22.13
C MET A 401 4.67 11.94 21.14
N SER A 402 3.48 12.09 20.57
CA SER A 402 2.96 11.17 19.56
C SER A 402 3.76 11.27 18.26
N PHE A 403 4.09 12.49 17.83
CA PHE A 403 4.86 12.72 16.62
C PHE A 403 6.35 12.39 16.80
N TYR A 404 6.92 12.63 18.00
CA TYR A 404 8.26 12.13 18.31
C TYR A 404 8.32 10.61 18.26
N ALA A 405 7.35 9.92 18.87
CA ALA A 405 7.26 8.46 18.80
C ALA A 405 7.13 7.99 17.34
N ALA A 406 6.25 8.63 16.55
CA ALA A 406 6.10 8.33 15.13
C ALA A 406 7.44 8.43 14.37
N GLY A 407 8.18 9.52 14.56
CA GLY A 407 9.48 9.74 13.94
C GLY A 407 10.52 8.71 14.35
N ILE A 408 10.56 8.32 15.63
CA ILE A 408 11.45 7.27 16.14
C ILE A 408 11.12 5.92 15.50
N PHE A 409 9.84 5.54 15.41
CA PHE A 409 9.44 4.27 14.80
C PHE A 409 9.80 4.21 13.31
N VAL A 410 9.59 5.31 12.56
CA VAL A 410 10.02 5.40 11.16
C VAL A 410 11.55 5.37 11.06
N PHE A 411 12.29 6.05 11.94
CA PHE A 411 13.75 6.02 11.91
C PHE A 411 14.29 4.61 12.20
N LEU A 412 13.76 3.92 13.21
CA LEU A 412 14.09 2.54 13.52
C LEU A 412 13.81 1.61 12.34
N SER A 413 12.74 1.86 11.58
CA SER A 413 12.45 1.10 10.37
C SER A 413 13.54 1.21 9.31
N VAL A 414 14.19 2.38 9.19
CA VAL A 414 15.31 2.60 8.27
C VAL A 414 16.57 1.89 8.78
N VAL A 415 16.84 1.93 10.09
CA VAL A 415 17.95 1.20 10.70
C VAL A 415 17.83 -0.30 10.45
N VAL A 416 16.62 -0.86 10.55
CA VAL A 416 16.37 -2.28 10.24
C VAL A 416 16.72 -2.62 8.79
N LEU A 417 16.45 -1.73 7.83
CA LEU A 417 16.83 -1.95 6.43
C LEU A 417 18.34 -1.93 6.20
N PHE A 418 19.07 -1.06 6.93
CA PHE A 418 20.54 -1.04 6.89
C PHE A 418 21.16 -2.37 7.35
N LEU A 419 20.46 -3.17 8.15
CA LEU A 419 20.95 -4.48 8.61
C LEU A 419 20.81 -5.59 7.54
N ILE A 420 20.02 -5.39 6.49
CA ILE A 420 19.76 -6.40 5.45
C ILE A 420 21.04 -6.78 4.69
N PRO A 421 21.86 -5.83 4.19
CA PRO A 421 23.15 -6.14 3.56
C PRO A 421 24.08 -6.96 4.48
N CYS A 422 24.19 -6.59 5.75
CA CYS A 422 25.02 -7.29 6.73
C CYS A 422 24.59 -8.74 6.97
N SER A 423 23.28 -9.02 6.91
CA SER A 423 22.73 -10.37 7.07
C SER A 423 23.03 -11.30 5.90
N THR A 424 23.26 -10.74 4.71
CA THR A 424 23.51 -11.47 3.47
C THR A 424 24.99 -11.81 3.31
N THR A 425 25.90 -10.86 3.60
CA THR A 425 27.36 -11.06 3.54
C THR A 425 27.87 -12.11 4.53
N ARG A 426 27.24 -12.22 5.71
CA ARG A 426 27.65 -13.22 6.72
C ARG A 426 27.40 -14.67 6.27
N ARG A 427 26.45 -14.89 5.34
CA ARG A 427 26.08 -16.22 4.84
C ARG A 427 26.99 -16.68 3.70
N SER A 428 27.47 -15.77 2.85
CA SER A 428 28.47 -16.10 1.82
C SER A 428 29.84 -16.43 2.44
N LEU A 429 30.21 -15.74 3.54
CA LEU A 429 31.43 -16.05 4.28
C LEU A 429 31.37 -17.38 5.04
N SER A 430 30.19 -17.82 5.51
CA SER A 430 30.04 -19.14 6.16
C SER A 430 29.96 -20.31 5.18
N LEU A 431 29.53 -20.08 3.94
CA LEU A 431 29.50 -21.07 2.86
C LEU A 431 30.85 -21.13 2.12
N GLY A 432 31.61 -20.04 2.09
CA GLY A 432 32.98 -20.02 1.56
C GLY A 432 34.01 -20.78 2.40
N SER A 433 33.66 -21.21 3.62
CA SER A 433 34.52 -22.02 4.49
C SER A 433 34.18 -23.52 4.49
N GLY A 434 33.24 -23.97 3.66
CA GLY A 434 32.88 -25.37 3.54
C GLY A 434 32.25 -25.70 2.19
N SER A 435 32.92 -26.59 1.44
CA SER A 435 32.54 -27.18 0.14
C SER A 435 32.81 -26.35 -1.12
N SER A 436 33.98 -26.63 -1.70
CA SER A 436 34.20 -26.59 -3.14
C SER A 436 33.39 -27.71 -3.79
N GLU A 437 32.11 -27.49 -4.12
CA GLU A 437 31.42 -28.39 -5.04
C GLU A 437 30.37 -27.65 -5.89
N SER A 438 30.60 -27.74 -7.20
CA SER A 438 29.77 -27.34 -8.32
C SER A 438 28.26 -27.43 -8.07
N ASN A 439 27.53 -26.31 -8.19
CA ASN A 439 26.21 -26.36 -8.82
C ASN A 439 25.83 -25.08 -9.56
N LYS A 440 25.26 -25.28 -10.75
CA LYS A 440 24.74 -24.27 -11.67
C LYS A 440 23.36 -23.82 -11.20
N ASP A 441 23.25 -22.66 -10.57
CA ASP A 441 21.98 -21.90 -10.51
C ASP A 441 22.29 -20.40 -10.52
N GLY A 442 22.02 -19.77 -11.65
CA GLY A 442 22.35 -18.36 -11.93
C GLY A 442 21.40 -17.39 -11.24
N ILE A 443 21.52 -17.21 -9.92
CA ILE A 443 20.70 -16.25 -9.15
C ILE A 443 21.53 -15.24 -8.33
N GLU A 444 22.84 -15.41 -8.12
CA GLU A 444 23.57 -14.59 -7.14
C GLU A 444 24.30 -13.33 -7.65
N THR A 445 24.26 -12.98 -8.94
CA THR A 445 25.17 -11.93 -9.47
C THR A 445 24.53 -10.60 -9.86
N VAL A 446 23.24 -10.36 -9.59
CA VAL A 446 22.58 -9.12 -10.04
C VAL A 446 22.61 -8.01 -8.97
N ALA A 447 22.59 -8.33 -7.68
CA ALA A 447 22.59 -7.29 -6.64
C ALA A 447 23.96 -6.60 -6.42
N PHE A 448 25.05 -7.19 -6.90
CA PHE A 448 26.42 -6.68 -6.71
C PHE A 448 27.11 -6.21 -7.99
N ARG A 449 26.51 -6.37 -9.17
CA ARG A 449 27.17 -5.95 -10.43
C ARG A 449 27.31 -4.44 -10.54
N ASP A 450 26.45 -3.68 -9.86
CA ASP A 450 26.48 -2.21 -9.82
C ASP A 450 27.44 -1.64 -8.76
N LEU A 451 28.04 -2.48 -7.90
CA LEU A 451 28.92 -2.01 -6.81
C LEU A 451 30.42 -2.08 -7.13
N GLY A 452 30.80 -2.50 -8.34
CA GLY A 452 32.20 -2.83 -8.65
C GLY A 452 32.83 -2.24 -9.92
N GLN A 453 32.12 -1.44 -10.73
CA GLN A 453 32.65 -1.01 -12.03
C GLN A 453 33.13 0.43 -12.16
N ASP A 454 33.16 1.23 -11.10
CA ASP A 454 33.54 2.66 -11.21
C ASP A 454 34.97 3.02 -10.75
N GLY A 455 35.88 2.04 -10.66
CA GLY A 455 37.18 2.24 -9.99
C GLY A 455 38.48 2.02 -10.76
N ARG A 456 38.48 1.58 -12.04
CA ARG A 456 39.75 1.39 -12.79
C ARG A 456 39.60 1.64 -14.29
N LYS A 457 39.80 2.90 -14.70
CA LYS A 457 40.32 3.23 -16.03
C LYS A 457 41.63 3.98 -15.86
N THR A 458 42.75 3.24 -15.93
CA THR A 458 44.06 3.80 -16.24
C THR A 458 44.87 2.76 -17.02
N SER A 459 45.05 3.07 -18.30
CA SER A 459 46.23 2.83 -19.14
C SER A 459 47.15 1.65 -18.83
N THR A 460 47.22 0.69 -19.77
CA THR A 460 48.50 0.05 -20.11
C THR A 460 48.57 -0.30 -21.60
N THR A 461 49.54 0.36 -22.20
CA THR A 461 50.22 0.24 -23.50
C THR A 461 50.57 -1.22 -23.87
N TYR A 462 50.37 -1.58 -25.14
CA TYR A 462 51.06 -2.71 -25.80
C TYR A 462 52.06 -2.16 -26.83
N PRO A 463 53.33 -2.59 -26.84
CA PRO A 463 54.22 -2.32 -27.96
C PRO A 463 54.35 -3.54 -28.90
N GLY A 464 54.28 -3.26 -30.20
CA GLY A 464 55.17 -3.84 -31.21
C GLY A 464 54.78 -5.17 -31.87
N GLN A 465 54.36 -5.08 -33.14
CA GLN A 465 55.05 -5.59 -34.35
C GLN A 465 54.00 -5.89 -35.43
N SER A 466 53.89 -5.02 -36.45
CA SER A 466 54.55 -5.09 -37.77
C SER A 466 53.56 -5.49 -38.88
N ASN A 467 53.00 -4.47 -39.52
CA ASN A 467 52.50 -4.52 -40.90
C ASN A 467 53.74 -4.43 -41.83
N PRO A 468 53.75 -4.93 -43.08
CA PRO A 468 52.97 -4.28 -44.14
C PRO A 468 52.46 -5.23 -45.26
N GLY A 469 51.46 -4.79 -46.03
CA GLY A 469 51.07 -5.45 -47.27
C GLY A 469 49.85 -4.84 -47.95
N PHE A 470 50.07 -3.73 -48.65
CA PHE A 470 49.14 -3.11 -49.61
C PHE A 470 49.07 -3.93 -50.92
N GLN A 471 48.07 -3.60 -51.76
CA GLN A 471 47.78 -4.07 -53.13
C GLN A 471 46.73 -5.20 -53.20
N ALA A 472 45.66 -5.12 -54.00
CA ALA A 472 45.21 -4.15 -55.01
C ALA A 472 43.68 -4.19 -55.10
#